data_AF-A0A936A2S2-F1
#
_entry.id   AF-A0A936A2S2-F1
#
_cell.length_a   1.000
_cell.length_b   1.000
_cell.length_c   1.000
_cell.angle_alpha   90.00
_cell.angle_beta   90.00
_cell.angle_gamma   90.00
#
_symmetry.space_group_name_H-M   'P 1'
#
loop_
_entity.id
_entity.type
_entity.pdbx_description
1 polymer ?
#
loop_
_entity_poly.entity_id
_entity_poly.type
_entity_poly.pdbx_seq_one_letter_code
_entity_poly.pdbx_strand_id
1 'polypeptide(L)'
;MQTIRLQDKARPLSGAIEHYWFENDHVGLPRTLFHRICIPFEPFDSGLENVPQPEQTELVIERINLGLDDPAALDGLEISMDRTPDVEASIYLGSVHNWYQIDKLTLTRDGSGYRVACLGTVEFSREGVANDEPFTFEAVAMYLGLA
;
A
#
# COMPACT_ATOMS: atom_id res chain seq x y z
N MET A 1 -6.14 2.40 -23.90
CA MET A 1 -6.82 1.65 -22.82
C MET A 1 -7.87 2.57 -22.20
N GLN A 2 -8.82 2.03 -21.43
CA GLN A 2 -9.83 2.85 -20.74
C GLN A 2 -9.29 3.42 -19.42
N THR A 3 -9.90 4.48 -18.91
CA THR A 3 -9.64 5.01 -17.56
C THR A 3 -10.78 4.54 -16.66
N ILE A 4 -10.46 3.82 -15.59
CA ILE A 4 -11.44 3.21 -14.69
C ILE A 4 -11.98 4.21 -13.66
N ARG A 5 -11.28 5.33 -13.46
CA ARG A 5 -11.60 6.39 -12.47
C ARG A 5 -11.60 5.83 -11.05
N LEU A 6 -10.48 5.22 -10.67
CA LEU A 6 -10.31 4.55 -9.38
C LEU A 6 -10.59 5.50 -8.21
N GLN A 7 -10.10 6.73 -8.28
CA GLN A 7 -10.27 7.73 -7.22
C GLN A 7 -11.74 7.99 -6.86
N ASP A 8 -12.63 7.95 -7.85
CA ASP A 8 -14.05 8.21 -7.65
C ASP A 8 -14.76 7.04 -6.95
N LYS A 9 -14.21 5.83 -7.08
CA LYS A 9 -14.86 4.56 -6.72
C LYS A 9 -14.32 3.96 -5.43
N ALA A 10 -13.00 3.99 -5.25
CA ALA A 10 -12.35 3.37 -4.12
C ALA A 10 -12.68 4.14 -2.82
N ARG A 11 -13.09 3.42 -1.79
CA ARG A 11 -13.33 3.97 -0.45
C ARG A 11 -12.49 3.18 0.55
N PRO A 12 -11.44 3.77 1.12
CA PRO A 12 -10.55 3.04 2.01
C PRO A 12 -11.29 2.65 3.30
N LEU A 13 -11.05 1.43 3.74
CA LEU A 13 -11.48 0.90 5.02
C LEU A 13 -10.34 0.98 6.04
N SER A 14 -10.62 0.56 7.28
CA SER A 14 -9.57 0.44 8.28
C SER A 14 -8.54 -0.61 7.87
N GLY A 15 -7.27 -0.21 7.89
CA GLY A 15 -6.15 -1.05 7.50
C GLY A 15 -5.41 -1.69 8.66
N ALA A 16 -4.33 -2.37 8.30
CA ALA A 16 -3.39 -2.99 9.23
C ALA A 16 -1.96 -2.58 8.91
N ILE A 17 -1.16 -2.37 9.96
CA ILE A 17 0.28 -2.21 9.89
C ILE A 17 0.91 -3.37 10.65
N GLU A 18 1.77 -4.11 9.98
CA GLU A 18 2.47 -5.27 10.52
C GLU A 18 3.98 -5.05 10.42
N HIS A 19 4.75 -5.79 11.22
CA HIS A 19 6.18 -5.89 11.05
C HIS A 19 6.59 -7.35 11.01
N TYR A 20 7.70 -7.64 10.34
CA TYR A 20 8.27 -8.98 10.28
C TYR A 20 9.78 -8.90 10.05
N TRP A 21 10.49 -9.95 10.48
CA TRP A 21 11.91 -10.11 10.21
C TRP A 21 12.09 -11.00 8.97
N PHE A 22 12.93 -10.58 8.06
CA PHE A 22 13.28 -11.36 6.87
C PHE A 22 14.80 -11.33 6.64
N GLU A 23 15.35 -12.45 6.20
CA GLU A 23 16.76 -12.60 5.85
C GLU A 23 16.87 -13.48 4.60
N ASN A 24 17.85 -13.20 3.75
CA ASN A 24 18.12 -14.03 2.58
C ASN A 24 19.59 -13.95 2.18
N ASP A 25 20.35 -14.95 2.61
CA ASP A 25 21.79 -15.06 2.35
C ASP A 25 22.12 -15.16 0.85
N HIS A 26 21.21 -15.69 0.01
CA HIS A 26 21.45 -15.86 -1.43
C HIS A 26 21.57 -14.52 -2.16
N VAL A 27 20.94 -13.48 -1.63
CA VAL A 27 21.01 -12.11 -2.16
C VAL A 27 21.77 -11.18 -1.24
N GLY A 28 22.40 -11.72 -0.19
CA GLY A 28 23.15 -10.95 0.81
C GLY A 28 22.27 -10.03 1.66
N LEU A 29 20.98 -10.33 1.82
CA LEU A 29 20.08 -9.55 2.67
C LEU A 29 20.24 -10.01 4.12
N PRO A 30 20.86 -9.21 5.00
CA PRO A 30 20.94 -9.55 6.42
C PRO A 30 19.54 -9.56 7.05
N ARG A 31 19.42 -10.15 8.24
CA ARG A 31 18.20 -10.08 9.04
C ARG A 31 17.75 -8.63 9.23
N THR A 32 16.66 -8.29 8.54
CA THR A 32 16.15 -6.93 8.42
C THR A 32 14.70 -6.89 8.87
N LEU A 33 14.36 -5.85 9.63
CA LEU A 33 12.98 -5.57 10.02
C LEU A 33 12.28 -4.86 8.86
N PHE A 34 11.18 -5.41 8.41
CA PHE A 34 10.30 -4.79 7.43
C PHE A 34 8.94 -4.51 8.02
N HIS A 35 8.28 -3.50 7.47
CA HIS A 35 6.90 -3.17 7.74
C HIS A 35 6.06 -3.45 6.50
N ARG A 36 4.82 -3.89 6.74
CA ARG A 36 3.78 -4.07 5.74
C ARG A 36 2.58 -3.23 6.12
N ILE A 37 2.01 -2.50 5.16
CA ILE A 37 0.77 -1.73 5.34
C ILE A 37 -0.25 -2.27 4.36
N CYS A 38 -1.40 -2.73 4.85
CA CYS A 38 -2.53 -3.14 4.01
C CYS A 38 -3.74 -2.26 4.29
N ILE A 39 -4.27 -1.63 3.23
CA ILE A 39 -5.48 -0.81 3.24
C ILE A 39 -6.52 -1.48 2.33
N PRO A 40 -7.51 -2.20 2.88
CA PRO A 40 -8.62 -2.70 2.10
C PRO A 40 -9.54 -1.55 1.67
N PHE A 41 -10.30 -1.75 0.60
CA PHE A 41 -11.34 -0.82 0.13
C PHE A 41 -12.73 -1.47 0.21
N GLU A 42 -13.77 -0.64 0.32
CA GLU A 42 -15.14 -1.11 0.12
C GLU A 42 -15.27 -1.73 -1.29
N PRO A 43 -16.01 -2.84 -1.46
CA PRO A 43 -16.22 -3.40 -2.78
C PRO A 43 -16.88 -2.39 -3.74
N PHE A 44 -16.38 -2.27 -4.95
CA PHE A 44 -16.90 -1.33 -5.95
C PHE A 44 -16.93 -1.95 -7.36
N ASP A 45 -17.71 -1.33 -8.26
CA ASP A 45 -17.70 -1.71 -9.68
C ASP A 45 -16.49 -1.09 -10.39
N SER A 46 -15.49 -1.91 -10.71
CA SER A 46 -14.27 -1.45 -11.38
C SER A 46 -14.50 -1.01 -12.83
N GLY A 47 -15.60 -1.45 -13.46
CA GLY A 47 -15.88 -1.21 -14.88
C GLY A 47 -15.04 -2.09 -15.82
N LEU A 48 -14.38 -3.12 -15.28
CA LEU A 48 -13.63 -4.10 -16.05
C LEU A 48 -14.53 -5.31 -16.36
N GLU A 49 -14.74 -5.61 -17.64
CA GLU A 49 -15.61 -6.70 -18.08
C GLU A 49 -15.12 -8.09 -17.64
N ASN A 50 -13.81 -8.26 -17.45
CA ASN A 50 -13.17 -9.54 -17.12
C ASN A 50 -12.97 -9.76 -15.61
N VAL A 51 -13.55 -8.90 -14.77
CA VAL A 51 -13.42 -8.97 -13.31
C VAL A 51 -14.84 -9.11 -12.71
N PRO A 52 -15.09 -10.10 -11.82
CA PRO A 52 -16.37 -10.18 -11.09
C PRO A 52 -16.66 -8.90 -10.31
N GLN A 53 -17.92 -8.45 -10.30
CA GLN A 53 -18.32 -7.21 -9.63
C GLN A 53 -19.36 -7.47 -8.53
N PRO A 54 -19.34 -6.71 -7.41
CA PRO A 54 -18.33 -5.72 -7.06
C PRO A 54 -17.00 -6.39 -6.68
N GLU A 55 -15.89 -5.79 -7.12
CA GLU A 55 -14.56 -6.33 -6.88
C GLU A 55 -14.07 -5.96 -5.48
N GLN A 56 -13.38 -6.89 -4.82
CA GLN A 56 -12.64 -6.62 -3.59
C GLN A 56 -11.23 -6.20 -3.94
N THR A 57 -10.82 -5.02 -3.46
CA THR A 57 -9.52 -4.44 -3.73
C THR A 57 -8.84 -4.06 -2.43
N GLU A 58 -7.52 -4.18 -2.41
CA GLU A 58 -6.65 -3.67 -1.36
C GLU A 58 -5.42 -3.01 -1.97
N LEU A 59 -4.86 -2.05 -1.23
CA LEU A 59 -3.55 -1.50 -1.49
C LEU A 59 -2.62 -2.07 -0.43
N VAL A 60 -1.51 -2.65 -0.88
CA VAL A 60 -0.51 -3.26 -0.02
C VAL A 60 0.83 -2.60 -0.30
N ILE A 61 1.46 -2.15 0.76
CA ILE A 61 2.86 -1.72 0.77
C ILE A 61 3.61 -2.83 1.46
N GLU A 62 4.29 -3.66 0.68
CA GLU A 62 4.68 -5.01 1.09
C GLU A 62 5.95 -5.04 1.92
N ARG A 63 6.92 -4.20 1.58
CA ARG A 63 8.28 -4.29 2.13
C ARG A 63 8.86 -2.91 2.37
N ILE A 64 8.70 -2.40 3.59
CA ILE A 64 9.26 -1.10 3.98
C ILE A 64 10.32 -1.32 5.04
N ASN A 65 11.60 -1.05 4.74
CA ASN A 65 12.63 -0.99 5.77
C ASN A 65 12.68 0.43 6.35
N LEU A 66 12.12 0.62 7.54
CA LEU A 66 12.07 1.92 8.20
C LEU A 66 13.28 2.23 9.09
N GLY A 67 14.17 1.26 9.32
CA GLY A 67 15.36 1.45 10.17
C GLY A 67 15.05 1.87 11.61
N LEU A 68 13.90 1.45 12.15
CA LEU A 68 13.46 1.80 13.50
C LEU A 68 13.98 0.79 14.52
N ASP A 69 14.44 1.30 15.68
CA ASP A 69 14.75 0.47 16.84
C ASP A 69 13.48 -0.11 17.49
N ASP A 70 12.44 0.71 17.61
CA ASP A 70 11.09 0.30 18.02
C ASP A 70 10.19 0.17 16.78
N PRO A 71 9.76 -1.06 16.41
CA PRO A 71 8.89 -1.30 15.26
C PRO A 71 7.56 -0.53 15.30
N ALA A 72 7.12 -0.08 16.49
CA ALA A 72 5.89 0.67 16.69
C ALA A 72 6.12 2.20 16.79
N ALA A 73 7.33 2.71 16.58
CA ALA A 73 7.62 4.14 16.56
C ALA A 73 7.34 4.78 15.19
N LEU A 74 6.12 4.61 14.65
CA LEU A 74 5.78 5.06 13.29
C LEU A 74 5.24 6.50 13.20
N ASP A 75 5.06 7.18 14.32
CA ASP A 75 4.46 8.52 14.34
C ASP A 75 5.39 9.56 13.71
N GLY A 76 4.85 10.37 12.80
CA GLY A 76 5.59 11.42 12.09
C GLY A 76 6.44 10.91 10.93
N LEU A 77 6.37 9.62 10.57
CA LEU A 77 7.14 9.09 9.45
C LEU A 77 6.60 9.57 8.10
N GLU A 78 7.53 9.84 7.19
CA GLU A 78 7.27 10.15 5.80
C GLU A 78 8.06 9.18 4.91
N ILE A 79 7.36 8.51 3.99
CA ILE A 79 7.91 7.52 3.06
C ILE A 79 7.67 8.01 1.63
N SER A 80 8.64 7.82 0.75
CA SER A 80 8.50 8.04 -0.70
C SER A 80 9.45 7.11 -1.43
N MET A 81 9.04 6.52 -2.55
CA MET A 81 9.89 5.57 -3.28
C MET A 81 11.21 6.21 -3.78
N ASP A 82 11.23 7.52 -4.02
CA ASP A 82 12.45 8.25 -4.39
C ASP A 82 13.52 8.31 -3.27
N ARG A 83 13.11 8.17 -2.00
CA ARG A 83 13.98 8.34 -0.82
C ARG A 83 14.09 7.08 0.04
N THR A 84 13.15 6.17 -0.09
CA THR A 84 13.13 4.90 0.64
C THR A 84 13.31 3.78 -0.38
N PRO A 85 14.58 3.42 -0.68
CA PRO A 85 14.84 2.33 -1.62
C PRO A 85 14.21 1.03 -1.11
N ASP A 86 13.83 0.15 -2.03
CA ASP A 86 13.20 -1.15 -1.78
C ASP A 86 11.74 -1.12 -1.29
N VAL A 87 11.09 0.05 -1.25
CA VAL A 87 9.64 0.10 -1.02
C VAL A 87 8.91 -0.44 -2.25
N GLU A 88 8.10 -1.47 -2.02
CA GLU A 88 7.21 -2.06 -3.01
C GLU A 88 5.77 -1.83 -2.58
N ALA A 89 4.95 -1.30 -3.48
CA ALA A 89 3.53 -1.10 -3.24
C ALA A 89 2.72 -1.45 -4.48
N SER A 90 1.57 -2.08 -4.24
CA SER A 90 0.65 -2.51 -5.28
C SER A 90 -0.80 -2.27 -4.88
N ILE A 91 -1.66 -2.07 -5.86
CA ILE A 91 -3.11 -2.19 -5.72
C ILE A 91 -3.61 -3.41 -6.50
N TYR A 92 -4.41 -4.23 -5.83
CA TYR A 92 -4.96 -5.46 -6.39
C TYR A 92 -6.33 -5.20 -6.99
N LEU A 93 -6.45 -5.46 -8.29
CA LEU A 93 -7.71 -5.29 -9.01
C LEU A 93 -7.96 -6.54 -9.86
N GLY A 94 -8.92 -7.37 -9.48
CA GLY A 94 -9.03 -8.72 -10.00
C GLY A 94 -7.82 -9.56 -9.61
N SER A 95 -7.33 -10.39 -10.52
CA SER A 95 -6.12 -11.21 -10.31
C SER A 95 -4.81 -10.50 -10.65
N VAL A 96 -4.82 -9.17 -10.76
CA VAL A 96 -3.69 -8.37 -11.25
C VAL A 96 -3.09 -7.52 -10.14
N HIS A 97 -1.77 -7.56 -10.02
CA HIS A 97 -0.98 -6.68 -9.17
C HIS A 97 -0.59 -5.44 -9.98
N ASN A 98 -1.12 -4.26 -9.64
CA ASN A 98 -0.76 -3.03 -10.33
C ASN A 98 0.17 -2.23 -9.44
N TRP A 99 1.35 -1.86 -9.93
CA TRP A 99 2.30 -1.07 -9.16
C TRP A 99 1.68 0.25 -8.73
N TYR A 100 1.97 0.65 -7.49
CA TYR A 100 1.56 1.93 -6.96
C TYR A 100 2.81 2.74 -6.60
N GLN A 101 3.14 3.71 -7.45
CA GLN A 101 4.28 4.59 -7.24
C GLN A 101 3.96 5.59 -6.13
N ILE A 102 4.60 5.45 -4.98
CA ILE A 102 4.39 6.32 -3.82
C ILE A 102 5.25 7.58 -3.95
N ASP A 103 4.59 8.70 -4.21
CA ASP A 103 5.21 10.03 -4.16
C ASP A 103 5.40 10.47 -2.70
N LYS A 104 4.38 10.22 -1.87
CA LYS A 104 4.39 10.55 -0.45
C LYS A 104 3.41 9.69 0.33
N LEU A 105 3.87 9.10 1.42
CA LEU A 105 3.06 8.48 2.44
C LEU A 105 3.44 9.05 3.81
N THR A 106 2.45 9.38 4.62
CA THR A 106 2.67 9.84 6.00
C THR A 106 1.92 8.96 6.99
N LEU A 107 2.56 8.70 8.13
CA LEU A 107 2.00 7.99 9.26
C LEU A 107 1.93 8.94 10.45
N THR A 108 0.73 9.19 10.97
CA THR A 108 0.52 10.03 12.15
C THR A 108 -0.28 9.26 13.18
N ARG A 109 0.10 9.34 14.45
CA ARG A 109 -0.63 8.73 15.57
C ARG A 109 -2.09 9.18 15.56
N ASP A 110 -3.01 8.23 15.60
CA ASP A 110 -4.45 8.50 15.74
C ASP A 110 -5.07 7.51 16.74
N GLY A 111 -5.14 7.91 18.01
CA GLY A 111 -5.58 7.05 19.10
C GLY A 111 -4.69 5.80 19.24
N SER A 112 -5.31 4.62 19.16
CA SER A 112 -4.62 3.32 19.20
C SER A 112 -4.03 2.87 17.85
N GLY A 113 -4.28 3.62 16.78
CA GLY A 113 -3.79 3.32 15.44
C GLY A 113 -2.98 4.47 14.85
N TYR A 114 -2.92 4.48 13.53
CA TYR A 114 -2.26 5.50 12.74
C TYR A 114 -3.17 5.96 11.62
N ARG A 115 -3.20 7.27 11.41
CA ARG A 115 -3.64 7.82 10.13
C ARG A 115 -2.55 7.59 9.09
N VAL A 116 -2.93 6.91 8.01
CA VAL A 116 -2.12 6.66 6.82
C VAL A 116 -2.68 7.54 5.72
N ALA A 117 -1.94 8.56 5.32
CA ALA A 117 -2.30 9.41 4.18
C ALA A 117 -1.27 9.22 3.08
N CYS A 118 -1.72 8.92 1.87
CA CYS A 118 -0.84 8.60 0.75
C CYS A 118 -1.27 9.27 -0.55
N LEU A 119 -0.27 9.70 -1.30
CA LEU A 119 -0.32 10.27 -2.64
C LEU A 119 0.61 9.44 -3.53
N GLY A 120 0.11 9.07 -4.70
CA GLY A 120 0.88 8.35 -5.69
C GLY A 120 0.16 8.17 -7.01
N THR A 121 0.69 7.28 -7.84
CA THR A 121 0.13 6.92 -9.14
C THR A 121 0.01 5.41 -9.23
N VAL A 122 -1.16 4.91 -9.65
CA VAL A 122 -1.34 3.51 -10.00
C VAL A 122 -0.93 3.30 -11.45
N GLU A 123 0.01 2.39 -11.68
CA GLU A 123 0.52 2.02 -13.00
C GLU A 123 -0.26 0.83 -13.59
N PHE A 124 -1.49 1.08 -14.03
CA PHE A 124 -2.33 0.08 -14.68
C PHE A 124 -1.84 -0.34 -16.08
N SER A 125 -1.09 0.52 -16.76
CA SER A 125 -0.73 0.34 -18.16
C SER A 125 0.22 -0.83 -18.39
N ARG A 126 1.13 -1.09 -17.43
CA ARG A 126 2.10 -2.19 -17.49
C ARG A 126 1.45 -3.56 -17.57
N GLU A 127 0.35 -3.73 -16.85
CA GLU A 127 -0.40 -4.98 -16.78
C GLU A 127 -1.53 -5.05 -17.81
N GLY A 128 -1.68 -4.03 -18.66
CA GLY A 128 -2.74 -4.01 -19.68
C GLY A 128 -4.16 -3.80 -19.12
N VAL A 129 -4.30 -3.30 -17.89
CA VAL A 129 -5.60 -3.13 -17.20
C VAL A 129 -6.33 -1.86 -17.64
N ALA A 130 -5.68 -0.71 -17.50
CA ALA A 130 -6.24 0.63 -17.71
C ALA A 130 -5.13 1.67 -17.96
N ASN A 131 -5.49 2.91 -18.29
CA ASN A 131 -4.51 4.00 -18.27
C ASN A 131 -4.04 4.23 -16.83
N ASP A 132 -2.80 4.66 -16.64
CA ASP A 132 -2.28 5.02 -15.32
C ASP A 132 -3.09 6.16 -14.71
N GLU A 133 -3.32 6.11 -13.39
CA GLU A 133 -4.18 7.06 -12.69
C GLU A 133 -3.50 7.60 -11.43
N PRO A 134 -3.49 8.93 -11.21
CA PRO A 134 -3.15 9.46 -9.90
C PRO A 134 -4.19 8.96 -8.89
N PHE A 135 -3.71 8.56 -7.72
CA PHE A 135 -4.57 8.04 -6.68
C PHE A 135 -4.09 8.52 -5.31
N THR A 136 -5.05 8.93 -4.50
CA THR A 136 -4.84 9.41 -3.14
C THR A 136 -5.82 8.74 -2.21
N PHE A 137 -5.35 8.41 -1.02
CA PHE A 137 -6.21 7.87 0.03
C PHE A 137 -5.76 8.35 1.40
N GLU A 138 -6.73 8.36 2.32
CA GLU A 138 -6.50 8.49 3.76
C GLU A 138 -7.28 7.39 4.47
N ALA A 139 -6.64 6.70 5.40
CA ALA A 139 -7.23 5.61 6.17
C ALA A 139 -6.67 5.60 7.60
N VAL A 140 -7.40 4.99 8.53
CA VAL A 140 -6.84 4.61 9.82
C VAL A 140 -6.38 3.15 9.73
N ALA A 141 -5.16 2.87 10.19
CA ALA A 141 -4.63 1.51 10.25
C ALA A 141 -4.19 1.16 11.68
N MET A 142 -4.53 -0.05 12.10
CA MET A 142 -4.15 -0.57 13.40
C MET A 142 -2.80 -1.27 13.33
N TYR A 143 -1.96 -1.07 14.34
CA TYR A 143 -0.71 -1.80 14.44
C TYR A 143 -0.93 -3.17 15.05
N LEU A 144 -0.60 -4.21 14.30
CA LEU A 144 -0.84 -5.61 14.67
C LEU A 144 0.46 -6.38 14.94
N GLY A 145 1.62 -5.71 14.91
CA GLY A 145 2.89 -6.33 15.26
C GLY A 145 2.87 -6.88 16.69
N LEU A 146 3.14 -8.17 16.86
CA LEU A 146 3.35 -8.77 18.17
C LEU A 146 4.69 -8.26 18.72
N ALA A 147 4.67 -7.73 19.94
CA ALA A 147 5.87 -7.34 20.68
C ALA A 147 6.65 -8.57 21.17
#